data_AF-A0A0V9H5U7-F1
#
_entry.id   AF-A0A0V9H5U7-F1
#
_cell.length_a   1.000
_cell.length_b   1.000
_cell.length_c   1.000
_cell.angle_alpha   90.00
_cell.angle_beta   90.00
_cell.angle_gamma   90.00
#
_symmetry.space_group_name_H-M   'P 1'
#
loop_
_entity.id
_entity.type
_entity.pdbx_description
1 polymer ?
#
loop_
_entity_poly.entity_id
_entity_poly.type
_entity_poly.pdbx_seq_one_letter_code
_entity_poly.pdbx_strand_id
1 'polypeptide(L)'
;MNYQTVSELITSSNHNVLIVWDSASEVDGFLNKLNITDYKYYDFSQIYSCSDRTLNDYAVIFIRDALNASEHIIIFNCTGWPDLNNESAVMQFARVARKSGKQLIVAVREQDMKKMEAESGRIIKIH
;
A
#
# COMPACT_ATOMS: atom_id res chain seq x y z
N MET A 1 -7.11 19.14 -1.86
CA MET A 1 -5.68 18.81 -2.05
C MET A 1 -5.37 18.79 -3.56
N ASN A 2 -4.20 19.27 -4.00
CA ASN A 2 -3.84 19.24 -5.42
C ASN A 2 -3.23 17.86 -5.77
N TYR A 3 -3.92 17.08 -6.61
CA TYR A 3 -3.49 15.73 -7.02
C TYR A 3 -2.13 15.72 -7.72
N GLN A 4 -1.79 16.80 -8.43
CA GLN A 4 -0.50 16.95 -9.10
C GLN A 4 0.63 17.02 -8.06
N THR A 5 0.45 17.84 -7.02
CA THR A 5 1.41 17.95 -5.92
C THR A 5 1.57 16.61 -5.19
N VAL A 6 0.49 15.86 -4.97
CA VAL A 6 0.58 14.53 -4.34
C VAL A 6 1.31 13.53 -5.23
N SER A 7 1.04 13.54 -6.54
CA SER A 7 1.73 12.69 -7.51
C SER A 7 3.23 12.97 -7.54
N GLU A 8 3.62 14.25 -7.50
CA GLU A 8 5.02 14.68 -7.41
C GLU A 8 5.66 14.25 -6.08
N LEU A 9 4.95 14.37 -4.96
CA LEU A 9 5.44 13.93 -3.65
C LEU A 9 5.67 12.41 -3.58
N ILE A 10 4.84 11.64 -4.28
CA ILE A 10 4.97 10.18 -4.35
C ILE A 10 6.14 9.81 -5.26
N THR A 11 6.16 10.33 -6.49
CA THR A 11 7.17 9.98 -7.50
C THR A 11 8.58 10.49 -7.16
N SER A 12 8.70 11.59 -6.41
CA SER A 12 9.99 12.07 -5.88
C SER A 12 10.48 11.33 -4.63
N SER A 13 9.64 10.47 -4.03
CA SER A 13 10.00 9.75 -2.80
C SER A 13 10.77 8.48 -3.12
N ASN A 14 11.97 8.35 -2.56
CA ASN A 14 12.72 7.08 -2.53
C ASN A 14 12.31 6.17 -1.36
N HIS A 15 11.25 6.54 -0.64
CA HIS A 15 10.72 5.81 0.50
C HIS A 15 9.32 5.31 0.22
N ASN A 16 8.94 4.28 0.99
CA ASN A 16 7.56 3.83 1.06
C ASN A 16 6.66 5.00 1.48
N VAL A 17 5.50 5.09 0.83
CA VAL A 17 4.50 6.12 1.08
C VAL A 17 3.28 5.48 1.72
N LEU A 18 2.86 6.00 2.87
CA LEU A 18 1.61 5.64 3.51
C LEU A 18 0.54 6.69 3.16
N ILE A 19 -0.50 6.26 2.48
CA ILE A 19 -1.70 7.06 2.24
C ILE A 19 -2.71 6.68 3.32
N VAL A 20 -3.17 7.68 4.06
CA VAL A 20 -4.14 7.49 5.15
C VAL A 20 -5.46 8.09 4.70
N TRP A 21 -6.51 7.26 4.73
CA TRP A 21 -7.83 7.62 4.24
C TRP A 21 -8.93 7.28 5.26
N ASP A 22 -10.04 8.02 5.26
CA ASP A 22 -11.17 7.76 6.16
C ASP A 22 -12.11 6.63 5.66
N SER A 23 -12.46 6.63 4.38
CA SER A 23 -13.26 5.60 3.70
C SER A 23 -12.48 4.71 2.71
N ALA A 24 -12.72 3.39 2.77
CA ALA A 24 -12.17 2.43 1.80
C ALA A 24 -12.69 2.65 0.36
N SER A 25 -13.90 3.21 0.21
CA SER A 25 -14.60 3.31 -1.09
C SER A 25 -14.03 4.37 -2.04
N GLU A 26 -13.09 5.19 -1.59
CA GLU A 26 -12.60 6.34 -2.36
C GLU A 26 -11.13 6.22 -2.76
N VAL A 27 -10.42 5.21 -2.23
CA VAL A 27 -9.00 4.99 -2.51
C VAL A 27 -8.75 4.73 -3.99
N ASP A 28 -9.56 3.90 -4.64
CA ASP A 28 -9.42 3.64 -6.08
C ASP A 28 -9.64 4.90 -6.91
N GLY A 29 -10.68 5.68 -6.58
CA GLY A 29 -10.98 6.95 -7.24
C GLY A 29 -9.89 8.00 -7.03
N PHE A 30 -9.18 7.96 -5.90
CA PHE A 30 -8.04 8.80 -5.63
C PHE A 30 -6.79 8.37 -6.41
N LEU A 31 -6.43 7.09 -6.32
CA LEU A 31 -5.27 6.53 -7.00
C LEU A 31 -5.37 6.73 -8.52
N ASN A 32 -6.58 6.58 -9.09
CA ASN A 32 -6.83 6.83 -10.51
C ASN A 32 -6.67 8.31 -10.91
N LYS A 33 -6.76 9.24 -9.96
CA LYS A 33 -6.52 10.68 -10.20
C LYS A 33 -5.05 11.06 -10.02
N LEU A 34 -4.24 10.19 -9.43
CA LEU A 34 -2.80 10.39 -9.37
C LEU A 34 -2.21 10.03 -10.72
N ASN A 35 -1.37 10.90 -11.27
CA ASN A 35 -0.68 10.63 -12.53
C ASN A 35 0.57 9.77 -12.30
N ILE A 36 0.39 8.63 -11.62
CA ILE A 36 1.46 7.66 -11.35
C ILE A 36 1.50 6.69 -12.53
N THR A 37 2.70 6.50 -13.06
CA THR A 37 2.98 5.52 -14.12
C THR A 37 3.90 4.44 -13.57
N ASP A 38 4.06 3.33 -14.30
CA ASP A 38 4.91 2.19 -13.89
C ASP A 38 4.53 1.63 -12.51
N TYR A 39 3.22 1.42 -12.31
CA TYR A 39 2.70 0.85 -11.07
C TYR A 39 1.90 -0.43 -11.29
N LYS A 40 1.97 -1.33 -10.30
CA LYS A 40 1.08 -2.48 -10.18
C LYS A 40 0.24 -2.38 -8.91
N TYR A 41 -1.07 -2.60 -9.04
CA TYR A 41 -2.06 -2.38 -7.99
C TYR A 41 -2.62 -3.69 -7.44
N TYR A 42 -2.72 -3.78 -6.11
CA TYR A 42 -3.25 -4.93 -5.38
C TYR A 42 -4.28 -4.46 -4.35
N ASP A 43 -5.49 -4.98 -4.46
CA ASP A 43 -6.60 -4.66 -3.55
C ASP A 43 -6.79 -5.75 -2.50
N PHE A 44 -6.32 -5.49 -1.27
CA PHE A 44 -6.48 -6.39 -0.14
C PHE A 44 -7.85 -6.22 0.54
N SER A 45 -8.58 -5.14 0.27
CA SER A 45 -9.92 -4.91 0.86
C SER A 45 -10.92 -5.99 0.44
N GLN A 46 -10.75 -6.56 -0.75
CA GLN A 46 -11.63 -7.60 -1.30
C GLN A 46 -11.40 -8.99 -0.71
N ILE A 47 -10.29 -9.19 0.02
CA ILE A 47 -9.90 -10.49 0.58
C ILE A 47 -10.66 -10.78 1.90
N TYR A 48 -11.46 -9.83 2.41
CA TYR A 48 -12.20 -9.88 3.68
C TYR A 48 -13.19 -11.06 3.87
N SER A 49 -13.43 -11.89 2.85
CA SER A 49 -14.36 -13.04 2.94
C SER A 49 -13.72 -14.35 3.43
N CYS A 50 -12.40 -14.41 3.65
CA CYS A 50 -11.68 -15.64 4.04
C CYS A 50 -11.23 -15.63 5.51
N SER A 51 -11.21 -16.80 6.16
CA SER A 51 -10.77 -16.95 7.56
C SER A 51 -9.28 -16.62 7.75
N ASP A 52 -8.91 -16.17 8.95
CA ASP A 52 -7.59 -15.57 9.29
C ASP A 52 -6.35 -16.33 8.80
N ARG A 53 -6.33 -17.68 8.88
CA ARG A 53 -5.16 -18.46 8.41
C ARG A 53 -4.98 -18.38 6.90
N THR A 54 -6.07 -18.26 6.16
CA THR A 54 -6.05 -18.17 4.70
C THR A 54 -5.61 -16.78 4.24
N LEU A 55 -5.92 -15.73 5.02
CA LEU A 55 -5.61 -14.34 4.67
C LEU A 55 -4.11 -14.12 4.44
N ASN A 56 -3.24 -14.64 5.31
CA ASN A 56 -1.80 -14.47 5.17
C ASN A 56 -1.25 -15.30 3.98
N ASP A 57 -1.74 -16.53 3.79
CA ASP A 57 -1.36 -17.35 2.63
C ASP A 57 -1.75 -16.68 1.29
N TYR A 58 -2.93 -16.06 1.23
CA TYR A 58 -3.34 -15.24 0.08
C TYR A 58 -2.47 -14.00 -0.09
N ALA A 59 -2.15 -13.31 1.00
CA ALA A 59 -1.27 -12.15 0.95
C ALA A 59 0.12 -12.53 0.42
N VAL A 60 0.67 -13.68 0.83
CA VAL A 60 1.96 -14.19 0.35
C VAL A 60 1.97 -14.37 -1.18
N ILE A 61 0.86 -14.79 -1.80
CA ILE A 61 0.76 -14.91 -3.26
C ILE A 61 0.94 -13.53 -3.91
N PHE A 62 0.20 -12.52 -3.43
CA PHE A 62 0.32 -11.15 -3.95
C PHE A 62 1.69 -10.54 -3.68
N ILE A 63 2.28 -10.81 -2.51
CA ILE A 63 3.63 -10.35 -2.19
C ILE A 63 4.67 -10.94 -3.14
N ARG A 64 4.59 -12.24 -3.45
CA ARG A 64 5.50 -12.86 -4.41
C ARG A 64 5.33 -12.29 -5.81
N ASP A 65 4.10 -12.06 -6.24
CA ASP A 65 3.84 -11.41 -7.52
C ASP A 65 4.36 -9.96 -7.54
N ALA A 66 4.17 -9.20 -6.46
CA ALA A 66 4.68 -7.84 -6.32
C ALA A 66 6.21 -7.74 -6.34
N LEU A 67 6.92 -8.70 -5.72
CA LEU A 67 8.38 -8.78 -5.76
C LEU A 67 8.90 -9.04 -7.18
N ASN A 68 8.17 -9.82 -7.98
CA ASN A 68 8.55 -10.20 -9.34
C ASN A 68 7.96 -9.30 -10.42
N ALA A 69 7.11 -8.35 -10.04
CA ALA A 69 6.51 -7.39 -10.96
C ALA A 69 7.60 -6.61 -11.72
N SER A 70 7.36 -6.26 -12.98
CA SER A 70 8.27 -5.39 -13.73
C SER A 70 8.24 -3.95 -13.21
N GLU A 71 7.08 -3.53 -12.72
CA GLU A 71 6.76 -2.19 -12.30
C GLU A 71 7.56 -1.77 -11.07
N HIS A 72 8.14 -0.57 -11.06
CA HIS A 72 8.88 -0.06 -9.91
C HIS A 72 7.96 0.26 -8.73
N ILE A 73 6.76 0.78 -9.01
CA ILE A 73 5.83 1.22 -7.98
C ILE A 73 4.82 0.10 -7.70
N ILE A 74 4.70 -0.27 -6.44
CA ILE A 74 3.73 -1.27 -5.99
C ILE A 74 2.73 -0.55 -5.09
N ILE A 75 1.44 -0.71 -5.38
CA ILE A 75 0.37 -0.08 -4.62
C ILE A 75 -0.48 -1.15 -3.94
N PHE A 76 -0.51 -1.13 -2.62
CA PHE A 76 -1.37 -1.99 -1.81
C PHE A 76 -2.50 -1.17 -1.21
N ASN A 77 -3.73 -1.47 -1.62
CA ASN A 77 -4.91 -0.99 -0.92
C ASN A 77 -5.24 -1.94 0.23
N CYS A 78 -4.82 -1.56 1.43
CA CYS A 78 -5.06 -2.29 2.67
C CYS A 78 -6.20 -1.67 3.48
N THR A 79 -7.07 -0.86 2.87
CA THR A 79 -8.23 -0.33 3.59
C THR A 79 -9.19 -1.46 3.96
N GLY A 80 -9.46 -1.62 5.27
CA GLY A 80 -10.25 -2.75 5.76
C GLY A 80 -9.48 -4.08 5.85
N TRP A 81 -8.18 -4.10 5.56
CA TRP A 81 -7.33 -5.26 5.80
C TRP A 81 -6.95 -5.33 7.29
N PRO A 82 -7.34 -6.39 8.02
CA PRO A 82 -7.14 -6.44 9.47
C PRO A 82 -5.68 -6.73 9.87
N ASP A 83 -4.94 -7.44 9.02
CA ASP A 83 -3.61 -7.97 9.36
C ASP A 83 -2.47 -7.07 8.84
N LEU A 84 -2.15 -6.05 9.62
CA LEU A 84 -0.99 -5.17 9.41
C LEU A 84 0.02 -5.29 10.58
N ASN A 85 0.08 -6.46 11.21
CA ASN A 85 1.02 -6.71 12.30
C ASN A 85 2.45 -6.91 11.78
N ASN A 86 3.40 -7.03 12.71
CA ASN A 86 4.83 -7.16 12.38
C ASN A 86 5.20 -8.41 11.56
N GLU A 87 4.39 -9.45 11.60
CA GLU A 87 4.60 -10.73 10.93
C GLU A 87 3.81 -10.84 9.62
N SER A 88 2.86 -9.92 9.38
CA SER A 88 2.02 -9.91 8.18
C SER A 88 2.86 -9.80 6.90
N ALA A 89 2.40 -10.45 5.83
CA ALA A 89 3.09 -10.41 4.53
C ALA A 89 3.20 -8.96 4.00
N VAL A 90 2.21 -8.11 4.23
CA VAL A 90 2.24 -6.68 3.88
C VAL A 90 3.39 -5.96 4.56
N MET A 91 3.57 -6.18 5.87
CA MET A 91 4.66 -5.60 6.64
C MET A 91 6.02 -6.13 6.20
N GLN A 92 6.13 -7.44 5.96
CA GLN A 92 7.36 -8.04 5.46
C GLN A 92 7.73 -7.45 4.09
N PHE A 93 6.76 -7.26 3.19
CA PHE A 93 7.00 -6.60 1.90
C PHE A 93 7.46 -5.15 2.08
N ALA A 94 6.83 -4.37 2.95
CA ALA A 94 7.25 -2.98 3.21
C ALA A 94 8.74 -2.88 3.59
N ARG A 95 9.24 -3.84 4.37
CA ARG A 95 10.66 -3.91 4.78
C ARG A 95 11.62 -4.28 3.66
N VAL A 96 11.17 -5.01 2.63
CA VAL A 96 12.03 -5.51 1.55
C VAL A 96 11.80 -4.82 0.20
N ALA A 97 10.71 -4.06 0.04
CA ALA A 97 10.37 -3.36 -1.19
C ALA A 97 11.57 -2.54 -1.69
N ARG A 98 12.16 -1.71 -0.83
CA ARG A 98 13.34 -0.93 -1.19
C ARG A 98 14.54 -1.79 -1.58
N LYS A 99 14.79 -2.89 -0.86
CA LYS A 99 15.91 -3.81 -1.16
C LYS A 99 15.73 -4.52 -2.50
N SER A 100 14.48 -4.67 -2.95
CA SER A 100 14.13 -5.22 -4.27
C SER A 100 14.02 -4.15 -5.36
N GLY A 101 14.41 -2.90 -5.08
CA GLY A 101 14.32 -1.81 -6.05
C GLY A 101 12.88 -1.40 -6.35
N LYS A 102 11.97 -1.60 -5.41
CA LYS A 102 10.56 -1.21 -5.50
C LYS A 102 10.25 -0.04 -4.55
N GLN A 103 9.33 0.82 -4.95
CA GLN A 103 8.67 1.76 -4.06
C GLN A 103 7.29 1.20 -3.69
N LEU A 104 7.02 1.06 -2.39
CA LEU A 104 5.70 0.67 -1.92
C LEU A 104 4.85 1.89 -1.57
N ILE A 105 3.61 1.91 -2.06
CA ILE A 105 2.54 2.80 -1.60
C ILE A 105 1.50 1.94 -0.89
N VAL A 106 1.16 2.27 0.35
CA VAL A 106 0.12 1.55 1.10
C VAL A 106 -1.00 2.50 1.44
N ALA A 107 -2.23 2.15 1.08
CA ALA A 107 -3.42 2.84 1.54
C ALA A 107 -4.02 2.13 2.76
N VAL A 108 -4.24 2.86 3.85
CA VAL A 108 -4.81 2.34 5.11
C VAL A 108 -5.89 3.27 5.67
N ARG A 109 -6.72 2.75 6.57
CA ARG A 109 -7.61 3.58 7.37
C ARG A 109 -6.84 4.36 8.44
N GLU A 110 -7.35 5.51 8.88
CA GLU A 110 -6.68 6.33 9.90
C GLU A 110 -6.36 5.56 11.20
N GLN A 111 -7.28 4.71 11.66
CA GLN A 111 -7.08 3.86 12.84
C GLN A 111 -5.87 2.90 12.72
N ASP A 112 -5.48 2.53 11.50
CA ASP A 112 -4.42 1.56 11.22
C ASP A 112 -3.08 2.23 10.86
N MET A 113 -3.07 3.55 10.69
CA MET A 113 -1.87 4.34 10.34
C MET A 113 -0.67 4.02 11.22
N LYS A 114 -0.87 3.99 12.55
CA LYS A 114 0.21 3.77 13.53
C LYS A 114 0.91 2.42 13.36
N LYS A 115 0.27 1.43 12.75
CA LYS A 115 0.86 0.10 12.53
C LYS A 115 1.95 0.13 11.45
N MET A 116 1.82 1.02 10.45
CA MET A 116 2.69 1.08 9.27
C MET A 116 3.65 2.29 9.28
N GLU A 117 3.47 3.22 10.21
CA GLU A 117 4.24 4.46 10.30
C GLU A 117 5.76 4.24 10.31
N ALA A 118 6.25 3.25 11.05
CA ALA A 118 7.68 2.95 11.16
C ALA A 118 8.34 2.48 9.85
N GLU A 119 7.57 1.85 8.96
CA GLU A 119 8.07 1.36 7.67
C GLU A 119 7.83 2.36 6.53
N SER A 120 7.27 3.52 6.85
CA SER A 120 6.89 4.56 5.90
C SER A 120 7.83 5.74 6.04
N GLY A 121 8.47 6.15 4.94
CA GLY A 121 9.28 7.38 4.95
C GLY A 121 8.46 8.64 4.67
N ARG A 122 7.21 8.47 4.22
CA ARG A 122 6.30 9.59 3.98
C ARG A 122 4.86 9.19 4.29
N ILE A 123 4.11 10.09 4.93
CA ILE A 123 2.71 9.90 5.27
C ILE A 123 1.90 11.02 4.64
N ILE A 124 0.83 10.66 3.93
CA ILE A 124 -0.08 11.58 3.27
C ILE A 124 -1.48 11.29 3.80
N LYS A 125 -2.01 12.21 4.60
CA LYS A 125 -3.38 12.14 5.11
C LYS A 125 -4.34 12.81 4.15
N ILE A 126 -5.45 12.15 3.86
CA ILE A 126 -6.45 12.69 2.95
C ILE A 126 -7.80 12.70 3.68
N HIS A 127 -8.37 13.90 3.72
CA HIS A 127 -9.62 14.27 4.39
C HIS A 127 -10.66 14.67 3.35
#